data_AF-A0AB39KI11-F1
#
_entry.id   AF-A0AB39KI11-F1
#
_cell.length_a   1.000
_cell.length_b   1.000
_cell.length_c   1.000
_cell.angle_alpha   90.00
_cell.angle_beta   90.00
_cell.angle_gamma   90.00
#
_symmetry.space_group_name_H-M   'P 1'
#
loop_
_entity.id
_entity.type
_entity.pdbx_description
1 polymer ?
#
loop_
_entity_poly.entity_id
_entity_poly.type
_entity_poly.pdbx_seq_one_letter_code
_entity_poly.pdbx_strand_id
1 'polypeptide(L)'
;MLKQRTGLTPNLLCRIALMMSLEEGPLGNIPLPNEDGSEFNAYTLTGENTDLFLSLLRYVEDHQEEPLENKILLDRMRGHIHRGIGSLSVRAKSPLNILQLIS
;
A
#
# COMPACT_ATOMS: atom_id res chain seq x y z
N MET A 1 0.39 11.78 -11.18
CA MET A 1 0.24 11.17 -12.53
C MET A 1 -0.76 10.02 -12.58
N LEU A 2 -0.70 9.03 -11.67
CA LEU A 2 -1.64 7.88 -11.67
C LEU A 2 -3.13 8.29 -11.60
N LYS A 3 -3.48 9.23 -10.71
CA LYS A 3 -4.83 9.81 -10.64
C LYS A 3 -5.33 10.32 -12.00
N GLN A 4 -4.51 11.07 -12.73
CA GLN A 4 -4.88 11.62 -14.04
C GLN A 4 -5.09 10.53 -15.09
N ARG A 5 -4.30 9.45 -15.05
CA ARG A 5 -4.39 8.34 -16.02
C ARG A 5 -5.55 7.39 -15.76
N THR A 6 -5.90 7.19 -14.50
CA THR A 6 -6.86 6.16 -14.07
C THR A 6 -8.20 6.73 -13.62
N GLY A 7 -8.28 8.03 -13.31
CA GLY A 7 -9.45 8.67 -12.71
C GLY A 7 -9.66 8.34 -11.23
N LEU A 8 -8.84 7.46 -10.63
CA LEU A 8 -8.99 7.03 -9.25
C LEU A 8 -8.44 8.04 -8.26
N THR A 9 -9.10 8.15 -7.10
CA THR A 9 -8.62 8.99 -6.00
C THR A 9 -7.32 8.43 -5.42
N PRO A 10 -6.47 9.30 -4.83
CA PRO A 10 -5.20 8.85 -4.25
C PRO A 10 -5.35 7.75 -3.19
N ASN A 11 -6.36 7.84 -2.31
CA ASN A 11 -6.60 6.83 -1.28
C ASN A 11 -6.92 5.45 -1.88
N LEU A 12 -7.72 5.37 -2.95
CA LEU A 12 -8.01 4.11 -3.64
C LEU A 12 -6.76 3.53 -4.30
N LEU A 13 -5.94 4.38 -4.93
CA LEU A 13 -4.67 3.95 -5.51
C LEU A 13 -3.71 3.41 -4.44
N CYS A 14 -3.63 4.06 -3.27
CA CYS A 14 -2.83 3.58 -2.15
C CYS A 14 -3.35 2.25 -1.58
N ARG A 15 -4.67 2.05 -1.49
CA ARG A 15 -5.27 0.76 -1.07
C ARG A 15 -4.91 -0.36 -2.03
N ILE A 16 -5.07 -0.14 -3.33
CA ILE A 16 -4.72 -1.13 -4.37
C ILE A 16 -3.23 -1.44 -4.30
N ALA A 17 -2.38 -0.41 -4.24
CA ALA A 17 -0.94 -0.57 -4.12
C ALA A 17 -0.54 -1.37 -2.87
N LEU A 18 -1.14 -1.06 -1.72
CA LEU A 18 -0.91 -1.80 -0.48
C LEU A 18 -1.28 -3.27 -0.65
N MET A 19 -2.47 -3.58 -1.16
CA MET A 19 -2.93 -4.97 -1.33
C MET A 19 -2.04 -5.76 -2.28
N MET A 20 -1.70 -5.20 -3.45
CA MET A 20 -0.77 -5.83 -4.40
C MET A 20 0.59 -6.09 -3.76
N SER A 21 1.08 -5.13 -2.97
CA SER A 21 2.35 -5.27 -2.29
C SER A 21 2.30 -6.34 -1.20
N LEU A 22 1.23 -6.43 -0.42
CA LEU A 22 1.07 -7.47 0.59
C LEU A 22 1.01 -8.88 -0.02
N GLU A 23 0.38 -9.02 -1.20
CA GLU A 23 0.34 -10.27 -1.97
C GLU A 23 1.75 -10.73 -2.42
N GLU A 24 2.65 -9.79 -2.72
CA GLU A 24 4.06 -10.07 -3.02
C GLU A 24 4.87 -10.55 -1.78
N GLY A 25 4.29 -10.48 -0.57
CA GLY A 25 4.92 -10.90 0.68
C GLY A 25 5.63 -9.77 1.45
N PRO A 26 6.46 -10.07 2.46
CA PRO A 26 7.09 -9.06 3.30
C PRO A 26 8.02 -8.12 2.52
N LEU A 27 8.26 -6.91 3.05
CA LEU A 27 9.20 -5.94 2.48
C LEU A 27 10.66 -6.34 2.66
N GLY A 28 10.98 -7.09 3.72
CA GLY A 28 12.37 -7.42 4.08
C GLY A 28 13.20 -6.15 4.33
N ASN A 29 14.30 -5.98 3.60
CA ASN A 29 15.25 -4.88 3.75
C ASN A 29 15.07 -3.75 2.72
N ILE A 30 13.90 -3.66 2.06
CA ILE A 30 13.63 -2.58 1.12
C ILE A 30 13.69 -1.22 1.87
N PRO A 31 14.45 -0.23 1.38
CA PRO A 31 14.54 1.07 2.02
C PRO A 31 13.19 1.77 2.00
N LEU A 32 12.89 2.47 3.10
CA LEU A 32 11.68 3.27 3.20
C LEU A 32 11.73 4.47 2.25
N PRO A 33 10.59 4.85 1.67
CA PRO A 33 10.50 6.08 0.89
C PRO A 33 10.74 7.31 1.78
N ASN A 34 11.21 8.40 1.17
CA ASN A 34 11.25 9.71 1.82
C ASN A 34 9.85 10.19 2.22
N GLU A 35 9.79 11.19 3.10
CA GLU A 35 8.52 11.71 3.64
C GLU A 35 7.92 12.84 2.80
N ASP A 36 8.53 13.18 1.66
CA ASP A 36 8.14 14.31 0.78
C ASP A 36 6.81 14.08 0.00
N GLY A 37 5.97 13.16 0.49
CA GLY A 37 4.71 12.76 -0.11
C GLY A 37 3.50 13.46 0.50
N SER A 38 2.31 13.00 0.11
CA SER A 38 1.07 13.44 0.74
C SER A 38 0.85 12.70 2.06
N GLU A 39 0.62 13.45 3.13
CA GLU A 39 0.14 12.88 4.39
C GLU A 39 -1.36 12.53 4.29
N PHE A 40 -1.71 11.36 4.80
CA PHE A 40 -3.10 10.95 4.96
C PHE A 40 -3.38 10.68 6.42
N ASN A 41 -4.55 11.14 6.89
CA ASN A 41 -5.10 10.54 8.11
C ASN A 41 -5.56 9.10 7.82
N ALA A 42 -5.49 8.23 8.83
CA ALA A 42 -5.81 6.81 8.68
C ALA A 42 -7.19 6.60 8.07
N TYR A 43 -8.23 7.26 8.61
CA TYR A 43 -9.61 7.13 8.12
C TYR A 43 -9.76 7.49 6.63
N THR A 44 -9.04 8.47 6.11
CA THR A 44 -9.07 8.83 4.67
C THR A 44 -8.42 7.74 3.83
N LEU A 45 -7.33 7.17 4.33
CA LEU A 45 -6.57 6.13 3.64
C LEU A 45 -7.29 4.79 3.66
N THR A 46 -7.81 4.32 4.80
CA THR A 46 -8.35 2.96 4.98
C THR A 46 -9.86 2.92 5.17
N GLY A 47 -10.49 4.03 5.55
CA GLY A 47 -11.92 4.10 5.86
C GLY A 47 -12.27 3.27 7.09
N GLU A 48 -13.43 2.63 7.05
CA GLU A 48 -13.89 1.69 8.07
C GLU A 48 -13.04 0.40 8.16
N ASN A 49 -12.30 0.07 7.10
CA ASN A 49 -11.51 -1.16 7.02
C ASN A 49 -10.10 -1.04 7.63
N THR A 50 -9.87 -0.08 8.52
CA THR A 50 -8.56 0.16 9.12
C THR A 50 -8.00 -1.09 9.79
N ASP A 51 -8.81 -1.77 10.60
CA ASP A 51 -8.39 -2.97 11.31
C ASP A 51 -8.05 -4.12 10.36
N LEU A 52 -8.77 -4.24 9.24
CA LEU A 52 -8.47 -5.23 8.20
C LEU A 52 -7.09 -4.99 7.59
N PHE A 53 -6.80 -3.76 7.15
CA PHE A 53 -5.52 -3.43 6.54
C PHE A 53 -4.35 -3.64 7.52
N LEU A 54 -4.52 -3.25 8.79
CA LEU A 54 -3.49 -3.45 9.81
C LEU A 54 -3.30 -4.93 10.14
N SER A 55 -4.38 -5.71 10.19
CA SER A 55 -4.30 -7.16 10.44
C SER A 55 -3.57 -7.89 9.31
N LEU A 56 -3.86 -7.53 8.05
CA LEU A 56 -3.16 -8.10 6.89
C LEU A 56 -1.68 -7.69 6.87
N LEU A 57 -1.38 -6.44 7.19
CA LEU A 57 -0.01 -5.97 7.29
C LEU A 57 0.78 -6.74 8.36
N ARG A 58 0.19 -6.92 9.55
CA ARG A 58 0.79 -7.73 10.61
C ARG A 58 0.98 -9.17 10.17
N TYR A 59 -0.03 -9.77 9.56
CA TYR A 59 0.08 -11.14 9.04
C TYR A 59 1.25 -11.32 8.06
N VAL A 60 1.54 -10.30 7.24
CA VAL A 60 2.63 -10.32 6.26
C VAL A 60 3.99 -9.95 6.86
N GLU A 61 4.06 -9.09 7.88
CA GLU A 61 5.34 -8.55 8.39
C GLU A 61 5.79 -9.17 9.73
N ASP A 62 4.85 -9.61 10.59
CA ASP A 62 5.15 -10.20 11.90
C ASP A 62 5.62 -11.66 11.72
N HIS A 63 6.89 -11.83 11.35
CA HIS A 63 7.57 -13.12 11.22
C HIS A 63 8.56 -13.41 12.37
N GLN A 64 8.58 -12.56 13.40
CA GLN A 64 9.42 -12.72 14.59
C GLN A 64 8.61 -13.25 15.77
N GLU A 65 9.28 -13.70 16.83
CA GLU A 65 8.62 -14.18 18.06
C GLU A 65 7.79 -13.08 18.72
N GLU A 66 8.28 -11.83 18.66
CA GLU A 66 7.60 -10.65 19.19
C GLU A 66 6.97 -9.82 18.04
N PRO A 67 5.73 -9.33 18.22
CA PRO A 67 5.07 -8.48 17.23
C PRO A 67 5.81 -7.17 17.02
N LEU A 68 5.80 -6.66 15.79
CA LEU A 68 6.37 -5.36 15.48
C LEU A 68 5.64 -4.24 16.21
N GLU A 69 6.41 -3.26 16.67
CA GLU A 69 5.89 -2.01 17.22
C GLU A 69 5.06 -1.25 16.19
N ASN A 70 4.04 -0.54 16.64
CA ASN A 70 3.13 0.21 15.76
C ASN A 70 3.85 1.24 14.87
N LYS A 71 4.92 1.86 15.37
CA LYS A 71 5.73 2.81 14.58
C LYS A 71 6.42 2.10 13.41
N ILE A 72 6.97 0.91 13.66
CA ILE A 72 7.62 0.10 12.62
C ILE A 72 6.57 -0.36 11.60
N LEU A 73 5.39 -0.78 12.04
CA LEU A 73 4.31 -1.15 11.11
C LEU A 73 3.86 0.01 10.24
N LEU A 74 3.78 1.22 10.78
CA LEU A 74 3.45 2.39 9.96
C LEU A 74 4.50 2.64 8.87
N ASP A 75 5.78 2.49 9.22
CA ASP A 75 6.89 2.55 8.28
C ASP A 75 6.78 1.43 7.22
N ARG A 76 6.47 0.19 7.63
CA ARG A 76 6.21 -0.92 6.69
C ARG A 76 5.02 -0.64 5.77
N MET A 77 3.92 -0.11 6.29
CA MET A 77 2.75 0.25 5.49
C MET A 77 3.13 1.26 4.38
N ARG A 78 3.92 2.27 4.72
CA ARG A 78 4.45 3.24 3.73
C ARG A 78 5.34 2.58 2.69
N GLY A 79 6.23 1.69 3.12
CA GLY A 79 7.07 0.91 2.21
C GLY A 79 6.23 0.07 1.23
N HIS A 80 5.17 -0.59 1.73
CA HIS A 80 4.30 -1.40 0.88
C HIS A 80 3.54 -0.55 -0.14
N ILE A 81 2.99 0.58 0.30
CA ILE A 81 2.33 1.54 -0.61
C ILE A 81 3.32 2.01 -1.67
N HIS A 82 4.55 2.34 -1.29
CA HIS A 82 5.57 2.77 -2.26
C HIS A 82 5.91 1.68 -3.29
N ARG A 83 6.20 0.45 -2.83
CA ARG A 83 6.45 -0.71 -3.70
C ARG A 83 5.27 -0.94 -4.65
N GLY A 84 4.05 -0.97 -4.12
CA GLY A 84 2.83 -1.17 -4.90
C GLY A 84 2.56 -0.05 -5.91
N ILE A 85 2.82 1.22 -5.56
CA ILE A 85 2.70 2.35 -6.49
C ILE A 85 3.73 2.25 -7.61
N GLY A 86 4.93 1.76 -7.32
CA GLY A 86 5.94 1.43 -8.33
C GLY A 86 5.40 0.43 -9.35
N SER A 87 4.89 -0.72 -8.87
CA SER A 87 4.28 -1.75 -9.71
C SER A 87 3.07 -1.23 -10.49
N LEU A 88 2.19 -0.48 -9.84
CA LEU A 88 0.98 0.08 -10.46
C LEU A 88 1.30 1.14 -11.50
N SER A 89 2.32 1.98 -11.29
CA SER A 89 2.72 3.02 -12.26
C SER A 89 3.21 2.46 -13.59
N VAL A 90 3.77 1.24 -13.57
CA VAL A 90 4.19 0.52 -14.78
C VAL A 90 2.97 -0.06 -15.50
N ARG A 91 2.03 -0.68 -14.76
CA ARG A 91 0.90 -1.45 -15.32
C ARG A 91 -0.35 -0.61 -15.64
N ALA A 92 -0.67 0.38 -14.80
CA ALA A 92 -1.89 1.19 -14.90
C ALA A 92 -1.67 2.46 -15.75
N LYS A 93 -1.77 2.31 -17.07
CA LYS A 93 -1.71 3.44 -18.01
C LYS A 93 -3.08 4.02 -18.35
N SER A 94 -4.15 3.26 -18.08
CA SER A 94 -5.55 3.63 -18.31
C SER A 94 -6.47 2.96 -17.27
N PRO A 95 -7.74 3.37 -17.14
CA PRO A 95 -8.71 2.71 -16.25
C PRO A 95 -8.92 1.22 -16.59
N LEU A 96 -8.86 0.85 -17.87
CA LEU A 96 -9.03 -0.54 -18.31
C LEU A 96 -7.94 -1.46 -17.72
N ASN A 97 -6.72 -0.96 -17.55
CA ASN A 97 -5.63 -1.74 -16.96
C ASN A 97 -5.86 -2.03 -15.48
N ILE A 98 -6.63 -1.20 -14.77
CA ILE A 98 -7.00 -1.48 -13.38
C ILE A 98 -7.97 -2.67 -13.32
N LEU A 99 -8.94 -2.72 -14.23
CA LEU A 99 -9.90 -3.83 -14.29
C LEU A 99 -9.22 -5.17 -14.56
N GLN A 100 -8.13 -5.17 -15.34
CA GLN A 100 -7.33 -6.36 -15.62
C GLN A 100 -6.50 -6.86 -14.43
N LEU A 101 -6.33 -6.06 -13.36
CA LEU A 101 -5.61 -6.49 -12.15
C LEU A 101 -6.48 -7.30 -11.18
N ILE A 102 -7.80 -7.29 -11.37
CA ILE A 102 -8.77 -7.94 -10.48
C ILE A 102 -9.55 -9.07 -11.17
N SER A 103 -9.23 -9.37 -12.43
CA SER A 103 -9.86 -10.38 -13.28
C SER A 103 -8.93 -11.57 -13.50
#